data_AF-A0A967JMI1-F1
#
_entry.id   AF-A0A967JMI1-F1
#
_cell.length_a   1.000
_cell.length_b   1.000
_cell.length_c   1.000
_cell.angle_alpha   90.00
_cell.angle_beta   90.00
_cell.angle_gamma   90.00
#
_symmetry.space_group_name_H-M   'P 1'
#
loop_
_entity.id
_entity.type
_entity.pdbx_description
1 polymer ?
#
loop_
_entity_poly.entity_id
_entity_poly.type
_entity_poly.pdbx_seq_one_letter_code
_entity_poly.pdbx_strand_id
1 'polypeptide(L)'
;MTAVQLAALRERGPVLRFGHATDGQGVRAQMPVIANLFGTPARVAAGLGVAEEGVDALGEFLAALRSPAPVAGMRDALSRWPMLKAALATRPEILRRAPAQTVEAALDLGALPVQTPWPGDAGPLVTWPVVVTRPQGSEPKAVASYNMGVYRAQVIGADRLILRWLPHRGGAAHARSWAKANEPMPVAVVLGADPATLLSAA
;
A
#
# COMPACT_ATOMS: atom_id res chain seq x y z
N MET A 1 -12.11 16.65 -8.08
CA MET A 1 -10.72 16.27 -7.76
C MET A 1 -10.07 15.44 -8.88
N THR A 2 -10.67 14.34 -9.33
CA THR A 2 -10.14 13.46 -10.40
C THR A 2 -9.71 14.20 -11.67
N ALA A 3 -10.53 15.12 -12.19
CA ALA A 3 -10.20 15.87 -13.41
C ALA A 3 -8.90 16.70 -13.26
N VAL A 4 -8.72 17.34 -12.09
CA VAL A 4 -7.52 18.12 -11.78
C VAL A 4 -6.30 17.20 -11.65
N GLN A 5 -6.47 16.05 -10.97
CA GLN A 5 -5.42 15.02 -10.89
C GLN A 5 -5.02 14.51 -12.28
N LEU A 6 -5.98 14.22 -13.15
CA LEU A 6 -5.72 13.73 -14.50
C LEU A 6 -4.99 14.77 -15.35
N ALA A 7 -5.40 16.04 -15.28
CA ALA A 7 -4.71 17.13 -15.96
C ALA A 7 -3.27 17.26 -15.47
N ALA A 8 -3.07 17.28 -14.14
CA ALA A 8 -1.73 17.33 -13.56
C ALA A 8 -0.88 16.11 -13.97
N LEU A 9 -1.45 14.90 -14.02
CA LEU A 9 -0.74 13.71 -14.44
C LEU A 9 -0.27 13.81 -15.90
N ARG A 10 -1.15 14.26 -16.81
CA ARG A 10 -0.87 14.41 -18.25
C ARG A 10 0.24 15.42 -18.51
N GLU A 11 0.22 16.52 -17.78
CA GLU A 11 1.22 17.59 -17.88
C GLU A 11 2.48 17.32 -17.03
N ARG A 12 2.64 16.11 -16.46
CA ARG A 12 3.72 15.77 -15.50
C ARG A 12 3.84 16.77 -14.34
N GLY A 13 2.72 17.39 -13.97
CA GLY A 13 2.58 18.38 -12.93
C GLY A 13 2.84 17.85 -11.51
N PRO A 14 2.70 18.71 -10.50
CA PRO A 14 3.11 18.42 -9.13
C PRO A 14 2.17 17.44 -8.42
N VAL A 15 2.58 17.03 -7.22
CA VAL A 15 1.68 16.43 -6.22
C VAL A 15 0.60 17.44 -5.87
N LEU A 16 -0.64 16.97 -5.75
CA LEU A 16 -1.78 17.81 -5.43
C LEU A 16 -2.20 17.62 -3.98
N ARG A 17 -2.42 18.72 -3.26
CA ARG A 17 -3.00 18.73 -1.91
C ARG A 17 -4.29 19.53 -1.92
N PHE A 18 -5.43 18.85 -1.78
CA PHE A 18 -6.73 19.48 -1.64
C PHE A 18 -7.03 19.71 -0.15
N GLY A 19 -6.88 20.95 0.34
CA GLY A 19 -7.14 21.30 1.75
C GLY A 19 -8.59 21.69 2.08
N HIS A 20 -9.44 21.80 1.04
CA HIS A 20 -10.83 22.25 1.13
C HIS A 20 -11.72 21.41 0.20
N ALA A 21 -11.49 20.09 0.15
CA ALA A 21 -12.34 19.20 -0.64
C ALA A 21 -13.78 19.20 -0.07
N THR A 22 -14.76 19.18 -0.95
CA THR A 22 -16.18 19.06 -0.59
C THR A 22 -16.79 17.81 -1.20
N ASP A 23 -17.81 17.26 -0.55
CA ASP A 23 -18.66 16.22 -1.14
C ASP A 23 -19.69 16.81 -2.13
N GLY A 24 -20.60 15.96 -2.61
CA GLY A 24 -21.65 16.36 -3.56
C GLY A 24 -22.72 17.29 -2.96
N GLN A 25 -22.75 17.42 -1.64
CA GLN A 25 -23.67 18.25 -0.87
C GLN A 25 -23.01 19.57 -0.42
N GLY A 26 -21.73 19.78 -0.77
CA GLY A 26 -20.96 20.96 -0.38
C GLY A 26 -20.38 20.88 1.03
N VAL A 27 -20.48 19.73 1.72
CA VAL A 27 -19.89 19.55 3.04
C VAL A 27 -18.38 19.44 2.90
N ARG A 28 -17.66 20.27 3.66
CA ARG A 28 -16.21 20.32 3.65
C ARG A 28 -15.61 19.14 4.41
N ALA A 29 -14.66 18.46 3.77
CA ALA A 29 -13.83 17.46 4.41
C ALA A 29 -12.87 18.08 5.44
N GLN A 30 -12.76 17.44 6.61
CA GLN A 30 -11.83 17.83 7.67
C GLN A 30 -10.40 17.34 7.39
N MET A 31 -10.26 16.31 6.56
CA MET A 31 -8.99 15.71 6.19
C MET A 31 -8.55 16.19 4.80
N PRO A 32 -7.30 16.65 4.62
CA PRO A 32 -6.79 17.00 3.29
C PRO A 32 -6.61 15.74 2.43
N VAL A 33 -6.84 15.89 1.12
CA VAL A 33 -6.62 14.80 0.15
C VAL A 33 -5.31 15.03 -0.58
N ILE A 34 -4.43 14.02 -0.56
CA ILE A 34 -3.21 14.00 -1.38
C ILE A 34 -3.47 13.16 -2.62
N ALA A 35 -3.13 13.71 -3.80
CA ALA A 35 -3.28 13.04 -5.08
C ALA A 35 -2.06 13.29 -5.97
N ASN A 36 -1.95 12.52 -7.06
CA ASN A 36 -0.83 12.61 -8.02
C ASN A 36 0.58 12.41 -7.41
N LEU A 37 0.66 11.73 -6.25
CA LEU A 37 1.90 11.51 -5.50
C LEU A 37 2.99 10.89 -6.39
N PHE A 38 2.66 9.80 -7.06
CA PHE A 38 3.53 9.06 -7.96
C PHE A 38 3.32 9.40 -9.44
N GLY A 39 2.92 10.64 -9.74
CA GLY A 39 2.54 11.06 -11.11
C GLY A 39 3.70 11.21 -12.12
N THR A 40 4.94 10.96 -11.72
CA THR A 40 6.12 11.07 -12.60
C THR A 40 7.16 9.99 -12.24
N PRO A 41 7.96 9.48 -13.19
CA PRO A 41 9.02 8.49 -12.93
C PRO A 41 9.97 8.90 -11.79
N ALA A 42 10.50 10.13 -11.81
CA ALA A 42 11.32 10.68 -10.73
C ALA A 42 10.70 10.58 -9.33
N ARG A 43 9.36 10.78 -9.20
CA ARG A 43 8.66 10.66 -7.91
C ARG A 43 8.43 9.21 -7.49
N VAL A 44 8.29 8.30 -8.45
CA VAL A 44 8.26 6.84 -8.18
C VAL A 44 9.63 6.40 -7.69
N ALA A 45 10.71 6.75 -8.40
CA ALA A 45 12.08 6.44 -8.02
C ALA A 45 12.42 6.99 -6.62
N ALA A 46 12.09 8.26 -6.36
CA ALA A 46 12.27 8.86 -5.04
C ALA A 46 11.47 8.12 -3.94
N GLY A 47 10.27 7.64 -4.26
CA GLY A 47 9.47 6.81 -3.35
C GLY A 47 10.11 5.44 -3.03
N LEU A 48 10.94 4.92 -3.93
CA LEU A 48 11.78 3.74 -3.71
C LEU A 48 13.12 4.07 -3.03
N GLY A 49 13.38 5.35 -2.73
CA GLY A 49 14.63 5.81 -2.11
C GLY A 49 15.82 5.88 -3.08
N VAL A 50 15.57 5.91 -4.39
CA VAL A 50 16.62 5.97 -5.44
C VAL A 50 16.40 7.15 -6.39
N ALA A 51 17.45 7.52 -7.12
CA ALA A 51 17.33 8.40 -8.29
C ALA A 51 16.70 7.63 -9.46
N GLU A 52 16.21 8.34 -10.48
CA GLU A 52 15.54 7.71 -11.63
C GLU A 52 16.48 6.74 -12.37
N GLU A 53 17.75 7.09 -12.48
CA GLU A 53 18.81 6.27 -13.09
C GLU A 53 19.16 5.02 -12.26
N GLY A 54 18.76 5.00 -10.98
CA GLY A 54 19.04 3.90 -10.04
C GLY A 54 17.98 2.80 -10.01
N VAL A 55 16.87 2.96 -10.74
CA VAL A 55 15.75 2.00 -10.71
C VAL A 55 16.17 0.63 -11.26
N ASP A 56 16.97 0.59 -12.34
CA ASP A 56 17.43 -0.66 -12.93
C ASP A 56 18.35 -1.43 -11.97
N ALA A 57 19.30 -0.74 -11.35
CA ALA A 57 20.19 -1.34 -10.35
C ALA A 57 19.43 -1.87 -9.13
N LEU A 58 18.37 -1.17 -8.70
CA LEU A 58 17.48 -1.66 -7.65
C LEU A 58 16.74 -2.94 -8.09
N GLY A 59 16.27 -2.99 -9.35
CA GLY A 59 15.63 -4.18 -9.92
C GLY A 59 16.56 -5.39 -9.96
N GLU A 60 17.80 -5.21 -10.42
CA GLU A 60 18.84 -6.25 -10.42
C GLU A 60 19.14 -6.75 -9.00
N PHE A 61 19.24 -5.82 -8.05
CA PHE A 61 19.46 -6.15 -6.64
C PHE A 61 18.31 -6.99 -6.05
N LEU A 62 17.05 -6.59 -6.30
CA LEU A 62 15.88 -7.34 -5.85
C LEU A 62 15.78 -8.72 -6.53
N ALA A 63 16.15 -8.83 -7.81
CA ALA A 63 16.22 -10.11 -8.51
C ALA A 63 17.27 -11.04 -7.89
N ALA A 64 18.46 -10.52 -7.58
CA ALA A 64 19.52 -11.27 -6.90
C ALA A 64 19.11 -11.76 -5.51
N LEU A 65 18.32 -10.97 -4.76
CA LEU A 65 17.75 -11.38 -3.48
C LEU A 65 16.73 -12.51 -3.60
N ARG A 66 15.90 -12.49 -4.65
CA ARG A 66 14.85 -13.51 -4.87
C ARG A 66 15.44 -14.86 -5.28
N SER A 67 16.52 -14.86 -6.04
CA SER A 67 17.14 -16.09 -6.56
C SER A 67 18.66 -15.95 -6.51
N PRO A 68 19.27 -16.11 -5.31
CA PRO A 68 20.71 -15.96 -5.16
C PRO A 68 21.42 -17.07 -5.95
N ALA A 69 22.39 -16.70 -6.78
CA ALA A 69 23.24 -17.66 -7.48
C ALA A 69 23.96 -18.58 -6.45
N PRO A 70 24.30 -19.84 -6.79
CA PRO A 70 25.13 -20.67 -5.93
C PRO A 70 26.45 -19.97 -5.57
N VAL A 71 26.92 -20.12 -4.34
CA VAL A 71 28.15 -19.47 -3.86
C VAL A 71 29.37 -20.33 -4.21
N ALA A 72 30.35 -19.75 -4.90
CA ALA A 72 31.59 -20.43 -5.25
C ALA A 72 32.72 -20.03 -4.28
N GLY A 73 32.80 -20.71 -3.14
CA GLY A 73 33.90 -20.57 -2.18
C GLY A 73 33.84 -19.34 -1.26
N MET A 74 34.89 -19.19 -0.44
CA MET A 74 34.90 -18.27 0.71
C MET A 74 35.00 -16.78 0.33
N ARG A 75 35.64 -16.47 -0.79
CA ARG A 75 35.75 -15.09 -1.31
C ARG A 75 34.41 -14.58 -1.86
N ASP A 76 33.68 -15.43 -2.58
CA ASP A 76 32.35 -15.11 -3.11
C ASP A 76 31.32 -14.92 -1.98
N ALA A 77 31.44 -15.70 -0.90
CA ALA A 77 30.62 -15.51 0.30
C ALA A 77 30.82 -14.13 0.95
N LEU A 78 32.07 -13.66 1.03
CA LEU A 78 32.40 -12.34 1.58
C LEU A 78 31.90 -11.19 0.69
N SER A 79 31.99 -11.31 -0.64
CA SER A 79 31.45 -10.30 -1.55
C SER A 79 29.93 -10.18 -1.49
N ARG A 80 29.22 -11.23 -1.06
CA ARG A 80 27.75 -11.24 -0.90
C ARG A 80 27.28 -10.79 0.49
N TRP A 81 28.20 -10.56 1.43
CA TRP A 81 27.87 -10.10 2.78
C TRP A 81 27.01 -8.82 2.82
N PRO A 82 27.27 -7.77 1.99
CA PRO A 82 26.42 -6.59 1.96
C PRO A 82 24.96 -6.89 1.56
N MET A 83 24.77 -7.80 0.60
CA MET A 83 23.44 -8.23 0.14
C MET A 83 22.71 -9.01 1.24
N LEU A 84 23.40 -9.92 1.93
CA LEU A 84 22.82 -10.65 3.07
C LEU A 84 22.47 -9.70 4.22
N LYS A 85 23.34 -8.73 4.53
CA LYS A 85 23.07 -7.70 5.55
C LYS A 85 21.85 -6.86 5.17
N ALA A 86 21.71 -6.46 3.91
CA ALA A 86 20.54 -5.75 3.42
C ALA A 86 19.26 -6.60 3.54
N ALA A 87 19.32 -7.89 3.18
CA ALA A 87 18.20 -8.81 3.36
C ALA A 87 17.78 -9.00 4.83
N LEU A 88 18.73 -8.94 5.77
CA LEU A 88 18.43 -8.99 7.20
C LEU A 88 17.86 -7.66 7.71
N ALA A 89 18.24 -6.53 7.10
CA ALA A 89 17.75 -5.20 7.43
C ALA A 89 16.31 -4.94 6.97
N THR A 90 15.72 -5.79 6.11
CA THR A 90 14.31 -5.67 5.69
C THR A 90 13.31 -6.18 6.74
N ARG A 91 13.79 -6.74 7.86
CA ARG A 91 12.90 -7.21 8.93
C ARG A 91 12.15 -6.02 9.54
N PRO A 92 10.81 -6.07 9.62
CA PRO A 92 10.05 -4.99 10.22
C PRO A 92 10.30 -4.91 11.73
N GLU A 93 10.43 -3.69 12.24
CA GLU A 93 10.46 -3.41 13.67
C GLU A 93 9.04 -3.27 14.19
N ILE A 94 8.71 -4.00 15.27
CA ILE A 94 7.38 -3.97 15.87
C ILE A 94 7.34 -2.95 17.00
N LEU A 95 6.67 -1.83 16.72
CA LEU A 95 6.50 -0.75 17.67
C LEU A 95 5.25 -0.98 18.52
N ARG A 96 5.37 -0.74 19.83
CA ARG A 96 4.23 -0.79 20.77
C ARG A 96 3.31 0.44 20.64
N ARG A 97 3.86 1.57 20.20
CA ARG A 97 3.16 2.84 19.99
C ARG A 97 3.60 3.44 18.66
N ALA A 98 2.65 3.89 17.85
CA ALA A 98 2.92 4.52 16.56
C ALA A 98 2.04 5.77 16.37
N PRO A 99 2.46 6.75 15.54
CA PRO A 99 1.65 7.93 15.22
C PRO A 99 0.25 7.60 14.70
N ALA A 100 0.10 6.48 13.98
CA ALA A 100 -1.20 6.01 13.49
C ALA A 100 -2.20 5.61 14.61
N GLN A 101 -1.76 5.52 15.86
CA GLN A 101 -2.58 5.14 17.02
C GLN A 101 -2.94 6.34 17.91
N THR A 102 -2.57 7.57 17.54
CA THR A 102 -2.79 8.75 18.41
C THR A 102 -4.21 9.28 18.39
N VAL A 103 -4.99 8.96 17.36
CA VAL A 103 -6.38 9.39 17.20
C VAL A 103 -7.23 8.14 16.97
N GLU A 104 -8.21 7.93 17.84
CA GLU A 104 -9.31 7.00 17.61
C GLU A 104 -10.50 7.81 17.10
N ALA A 105 -10.93 7.53 15.88
CA ALA A 105 -12.10 8.15 15.27
C ALA A 105 -13.33 7.27 15.46
N ALA A 106 -14.52 7.88 15.50
CA ALA A 106 -15.76 7.14 15.39
C ALA A 106 -15.80 6.36 14.06
N LEU A 107 -16.44 5.19 14.07
CA LEU A 107 -16.58 4.35 12.89
C LEU A 107 -17.59 4.98 11.92
N ASP A 108 -17.08 5.86 11.06
CA ASP A 108 -17.83 6.45 9.97
C ASP A 108 -16.93 6.69 8.75
N LEU A 109 -17.04 5.82 7.75
CA LEU A 109 -16.35 5.93 6.48
C LEU A 109 -16.81 7.15 5.66
N GLY A 110 -18.00 7.71 5.94
CA GLY A 110 -18.49 8.93 5.33
C GLY A 110 -17.68 10.17 5.72
N ALA A 111 -16.98 10.12 6.86
CA ALA A 111 -16.08 11.20 7.28
C ALA A 111 -14.78 11.26 6.46
N LEU A 112 -14.43 10.19 5.74
CA LEU A 112 -13.27 10.17 4.86
C LEU A 112 -13.63 10.84 3.51
N PRO A 113 -12.77 11.73 2.97
CA PRO A 113 -12.97 12.36 1.67
C PRO A 113 -12.67 11.41 0.50
N VAL A 114 -13.36 10.27 0.47
CA VAL A 114 -13.20 9.26 -0.57
C VAL A 114 -13.81 9.78 -1.87
N GLN A 115 -13.02 9.77 -2.94
CA GLN A 115 -13.46 10.27 -4.24
C GLN A 115 -14.41 9.27 -4.90
N THR A 116 -15.41 9.76 -5.61
CA THR A 116 -16.07 9.04 -6.70
C THR A 116 -15.34 9.42 -7.99
N PRO A 117 -14.45 8.57 -8.53
CA PRO A 117 -13.50 9.00 -9.55
C PRO A 117 -14.15 9.52 -10.84
N TRP A 118 -15.16 8.81 -11.35
CA TRP A 118 -15.81 9.12 -12.62
C TRP A 118 -17.33 9.28 -12.50
N PRO A 119 -17.96 10.08 -13.39
CA PRO A 119 -19.40 10.04 -13.56
C PRO A 119 -19.88 8.62 -13.88
N GLY A 120 -20.88 8.13 -13.15
CA GLY A 120 -21.42 6.79 -13.31
C GLY A 120 -20.71 5.69 -12.51
N ASP A 121 -19.63 6.00 -11.78
CA ASP A 121 -19.07 5.07 -10.80
C ASP A 121 -20.11 4.79 -9.71
N ALA A 122 -20.18 3.53 -9.27
CA ALA A 122 -21.19 3.05 -8.34
C ALA A 122 -21.10 3.64 -6.91
N GLY A 123 -20.05 4.42 -6.61
CA GLY A 123 -19.89 5.12 -5.34
C GLY A 123 -18.44 5.50 -5.05
N PRO A 124 -18.17 6.03 -3.85
CA PRO A 124 -16.82 6.38 -3.43
C PRO A 124 -15.88 5.18 -3.41
N LEU A 125 -14.68 5.37 -3.94
CA LEU A 125 -13.67 4.32 -4.10
C LEU A 125 -12.33 4.73 -3.50
N VAL A 126 -11.85 3.96 -2.52
CA VAL A 126 -10.50 4.10 -1.98
C VAL A 126 -9.52 3.45 -2.96
N THR A 127 -8.61 4.25 -3.53
CA THR A 127 -7.75 3.83 -4.64
C THR A 127 -6.34 3.40 -4.23
N TRP A 128 -5.85 3.87 -3.07
CA TRP A 128 -4.54 3.50 -2.51
C TRP A 128 -4.62 2.84 -1.11
N PRO A 129 -5.53 1.88 -0.86
CA PRO A 129 -5.55 1.16 0.41
C PRO A 129 -4.46 0.09 0.43
N VAL A 130 -3.56 0.10 1.42
CA VAL A 130 -2.70 -1.04 1.69
C VAL A 130 -3.47 -2.01 2.58
N VAL A 131 -3.92 -3.11 1.99
CA VAL A 131 -4.72 -4.13 2.68
C VAL A 131 -3.81 -5.18 3.27
N VAL A 132 -3.85 -5.29 4.59
CA VAL A 132 -3.01 -6.17 5.40
C VAL A 132 -3.84 -7.39 5.84
N THR A 133 -3.37 -8.58 5.49
CA THR A 133 -4.03 -9.86 5.79
C THR A 133 -3.00 -10.92 6.15
N ARG A 134 -3.43 -12.00 6.81
CA ARG A 134 -2.59 -13.16 7.13
C ARG A 134 -3.37 -14.46 6.90
N PRO A 135 -2.71 -15.59 6.61
CA PRO A 135 -3.41 -16.86 6.44
C PRO A 135 -3.96 -17.38 7.77
N GLN A 136 -5.01 -18.19 7.71
CA GLN A 136 -5.55 -18.88 8.87
C GLN A 136 -4.48 -19.81 9.47
N GLY A 137 -4.45 -19.94 10.80
CA GLY A 137 -3.46 -20.74 11.52
C GLY A 137 -2.09 -20.07 11.71
N SER A 138 -1.83 -18.92 11.10
CA SER A 138 -0.66 -18.10 11.44
C SER A 138 -0.77 -17.51 12.84
N GLU A 139 0.35 -17.19 13.48
CA GLU A 139 0.36 -16.37 14.70
C GLU A 139 0.39 -14.87 14.34
N PRO A 140 -0.31 -13.99 15.09
CA PRO A 140 -0.23 -12.54 14.85
C PRO A 140 1.20 -11.97 14.92
N LYS A 141 2.09 -12.59 15.70
CA LYS A 141 3.49 -12.19 15.83
C LYS A 141 4.37 -12.66 14.67
N ALA A 142 3.89 -13.58 13.83
CA ALA A 142 4.62 -14.08 12.68
C ALA A 142 4.49 -13.10 11.49
N VAL A 143 5.16 -11.96 11.59
CA VAL A 143 5.03 -10.83 10.64
C VAL A 143 5.31 -11.24 9.20
N ALA A 144 6.21 -12.18 8.97
CA ALA A 144 6.54 -12.71 7.64
C ALA A 144 5.37 -13.44 6.94
N SER A 145 4.30 -13.81 7.67
CA SER A 145 3.11 -14.44 7.10
C SER A 145 2.10 -13.43 6.53
N TYR A 146 2.31 -12.13 6.79
CA TYR A 146 1.38 -11.10 6.35
C TYR A 146 1.57 -10.79 4.86
N ASN A 147 0.45 -10.58 4.18
CA ASN A 147 0.40 -9.98 2.85
C ASN A 147 -0.03 -8.53 2.99
N MET A 148 0.68 -7.63 2.33
CA MET A 148 0.26 -6.26 2.06
C MET A 148 -0.04 -6.12 0.57
N GLY A 149 -1.22 -5.61 0.21
CA GLY A 149 -1.57 -5.44 -1.21
C GLY A 149 -2.51 -4.28 -1.45
N VAL A 150 -2.33 -3.58 -2.57
CA VAL A 150 -3.24 -2.52 -2.99
C VAL A 150 -4.48 -3.12 -3.67
N TYR A 151 -5.60 -3.15 -2.94
CA TYR A 151 -6.88 -3.67 -3.45
C TYR A 151 -7.95 -2.59 -3.33
N ARG A 152 -8.47 -2.11 -4.47
CA ARG A 152 -9.50 -1.06 -4.50
C ARG A 152 -10.64 -1.40 -3.53
N ALA A 153 -11.01 -0.44 -2.68
CA ALA A 153 -12.03 -0.62 -1.66
C ALA A 153 -13.22 0.31 -1.92
N GLN A 154 -14.38 -0.25 -2.26
CA GLN A 154 -15.59 0.52 -2.52
C GLN A 154 -16.37 0.74 -1.24
N VAL A 155 -16.70 1.99 -0.90
CA VAL A 155 -17.53 2.35 0.25
C VAL A 155 -18.98 2.01 -0.08
N ILE A 156 -19.60 1.19 0.78
CA ILE A 156 -21.01 0.78 0.64
C ILE A 156 -21.86 1.09 1.88
N GLY A 157 -21.27 1.70 2.91
CA GLY A 157 -21.93 2.12 4.13
C GLY A 157 -20.94 2.80 5.09
N ALA A 158 -21.44 3.28 6.23
CA ALA A 158 -20.62 3.95 7.25
C ALA A 158 -19.55 3.04 7.86
N ASP A 159 -19.76 1.72 7.85
CA ASP A 159 -18.90 0.71 8.47
C ASP A 159 -18.52 -0.42 7.50
N ARG A 160 -18.79 -0.28 6.19
CA ARG A 160 -18.65 -1.37 5.21
C ARG A 160 -17.93 -0.96 3.94
N LEU A 161 -17.01 -1.83 3.52
CA LEU A 161 -16.24 -1.75 2.28
C LEU A 161 -16.32 -3.07 1.51
N ILE A 162 -16.29 -2.98 0.18
CA ILE A 162 -15.99 -4.12 -0.69
C ILE A 162 -14.51 -4.06 -1.06
N LEU A 163 -13.72 -5.05 -0.64
CA LEU A 163 -12.33 -5.20 -1.07
C LEU A 163 -12.25 -6.02 -2.35
N ARG A 164 -11.75 -5.42 -3.43
CA ARG A 164 -11.62 -6.09 -4.73
C ARG A 164 -10.20 -6.59 -4.96
N TRP A 165 -9.96 -7.86 -4.65
CA TRP A 165 -8.76 -8.60 -5.04
C TRP A 165 -9.05 -9.63 -6.13
N LEU A 166 -8.04 -9.95 -6.96
CA LEU A 166 -8.13 -11.04 -7.93
C LEU A 166 -7.83 -12.39 -7.25
N PRO A 167 -8.38 -13.52 -7.76
CA PRO A 167 -8.26 -14.83 -7.09
C PRO A 167 -6.82 -15.31 -6.81
N HIS A 168 -5.85 -14.89 -7.63
CA HIS A 168 -4.44 -15.27 -7.50
C HIS A 168 -3.62 -14.38 -6.55
N ARG A 169 -4.21 -13.33 -5.98
CA ARG A 169 -3.51 -12.41 -5.06
C ARG A 169 -3.44 -13.01 -3.65
N GLY A 170 -2.43 -12.62 -2.88
CA GLY A 170 -2.19 -13.15 -1.52
C GLY A 170 -3.39 -12.96 -0.58
N GLY A 171 -4.04 -11.77 -0.62
CA GLY A 171 -5.25 -11.51 0.17
C GLY A 171 -6.41 -12.47 -0.15
N ALA A 172 -6.58 -12.85 -1.41
CA ALA A 172 -7.60 -13.82 -1.82
C ALA A 172 -7.25 -15.25 -1.36
N ALA A 173 -5.96 -15.62 -1.39
CA ALA A 173 -5.50 -16.90 -0.85
C ALA A 173 -5.74 -16.99 0.67
N HIS A 174 -5.46 -15.91 1.41
CA HIS A 174 -5.75 -15.81 2.83
C HIS A 174 -7.26 -15.93 3.08
N ALA A 175 -8.09 -15.16 2.35
CA ALA A 175 -9.54 -15.22 2.49
C ALA A 175 -10.09 -16.66 2.30
N ARG A 176 -9.55 -17.41 1.33
CA ARG A 176 -9.90 -18.83 1.15
C ARG A 176 -9.49 -19.70 2.34
N SER A 177 -8.34 -19.46 2.95
CA SER A 177 -7.91 -20.23 4.13
C SER A 177 -8.85 -20.02 5.33
N TRP A 178 -9.30 -18.79 5.57
CA TRP A 178 -10.26 -18.46 6.64
C TRP A 178 -11.67 -18.98 6.32
N ALA A 179 -12.12 -18.86 5.07
CA ALA A 179 -13.40 -19.41 4.64
C ALA A 179 -13.47 -20.93 4.78
N LYS A 180 -12.38 -21.66 4.50
CA LYS A 180 -12.29 -23.11 4.73
C LYS A 180 -12.41 -23.48 6.21
N ALA A 181 -11.96 -22.61 7.11
CA ALA A 181 -12.12 -22.76 8.55
C ALA A 181 -13.47 -22.25 9.06
N ASN A 182 -14.32 -21.69 8.19
CA ASN A 182 -15.58 -21.04 8.56
C ASN A 182 -15.41 -19.90 9.58
N GLU A 183 -14.31 -19.14 9.48
CA GLU A 183 -13.96 -18.04 10.37
C GLU A 183 -13.85 -16.71 9.59
N PRO A 184 -14.21 -15.57 10.21
CA PRO A 184 -13.98 -14.26 9.59
C PRO A 184 -12.48 -13.95 9.53
N MET A 185 -12.00 -13.53 8.36
CA MET A 185 -10.60 -13.12 8.20
C MET A 185 -10.36 -11.74 8.85
N PRO A 186 -9.37 -11.57 9.73
CA PRO A 186 -8.94 -10.26 10.19
C PRO A 186 -8.29 -9.49 9.03
N VAL A 187 -8.71 -8.25 8.83
CA VAL A 187 -8.19 -7.35 7.79
C VAL A 187 -7.90 -5.99 8.39
N ALA A 188 -6.75 -5.41 8.03
CA ALA A 188 -6.44 -4.01 8.28
C ALA A 188 -6.30 -3.27 6.95
N VAL A 189 -6.76 -2.01 6.90
CA VAL A 189 -6.58 -1.13 5.75
C VAL A 189 -5.78 0.08 6.19
N VAL A 190 -4.60 0.27 5.59
CA VAL A 190 -3.71 1.38 5.90
C VAL A 190 -3.78 2.41 4.77
N LEU A 191 -4.02 3.67 5.12
CA LEU A 191 -4.03 4.81 4.20
C LEU A 191 -2.88 5.74 4.55
N GLY A 192 -2.15 6.21 3.54
CA GLY A 192 -1.03 7.14 3.75
C GLY A 192 0.19 6.50 4.42
N ALA A 193 0.47 5.22 4.14
CA ALA A 193 1.75 4.60 4.49
C ALA A 193 2.92 5.34 3.82
N ASP A 194 4.14 5.09 4.28
CA ASP A 194 5.33 5.68 3.66
C ASP A 194 5.46 5.23 2.18
N PRO A 195 6.15 6.02 1.34
CA PRO A 195 6.22 5.76 -0.10
C PRO A 195 6.74 4.37 -0.47
N ALA A 196 7.74 3.86 0.25
CA ALA A 196 8.32 2.56 -0.04
C ALA A 196 7.34 1.43 0.26
N THR A 197 6.61 1.50 1.37
CA THR A 197 5.53 0.54 1.68
C THR A 197 4.40 0.59 0.65
N LEU A 198 3.97 1.79 0.23
CA LEU A 198 2.93 1.94 -0.80
C LEU A 198 3.34 1.30 -2.12
N LEU A 199 4.57 1.56 -2.59
CA LEU A 199 5.09 1.03 -3.85
C LEU A 199 5.37 -0.48 -3.76
N SER A 200 5.83 -0.97 -2.61
CA SER A 200 6.08 -2.41 -2.40
C SER A 200 4.79 -3.23 -2.34
N ALA A 201 3.67 -2.61 -1.93
CA ALA A 201 2.36 -3.26 -1.87
C ALA A 201 1.58 -3.22 -3.20
N ALA A 202 2.04 -2.43 -4.18
CA ALA A 202 1.36 -2.19 -5.45
C ALA A 202 1.52 -3.35 -6.47
#